data_AF-A0A644XG75-F1
#
_entry.id   AF-A0A644XG75-F1
#
_cell.length_a   1.000
_cell.length_b   1.000
_cell.length_c   1.000
_cell.angle_alpha   90.00
_cell.angle_beta   90.00
_cell.angle_gamma   90.00
#
_symmetry.space_group_name_H-M   'P 1'
#
loop_
_entity.id
_entity.type
_entity.pdbx_description
1 polymer ?
#
loop_
_entity_poly.entity_id
_entity_poly.type
_entity_poly.pdbx_seq_one_letter_code
_entity_poly.pdbx_strand_id
1 'polypeptide(L)'
;MLPLFVASFDKLNGQLSSLKERFCEYLADIAINSSIDQGPDGFLFRFLLTIDIEGRVFIAKHIEYFLHKMDNGAIDVVWNRWLHEYLESRLEGVPRALDVEEVKEMIKWVSAFETEFPDVVRLICQMPVPSVEDTTIYWRIYEKKLAKQYPDDLARLLVYLLPATKEPFYALNIVVNIVKDLITAQADETCLKYIIDQLAVLGLESAAELRNTIIPGKQIWDTYQCVI
;
A
#
# COMPACT_ATOMS: atom_id res chain seq x y z
N MET A 1 -11.71 -22.22 19.00
CA MET A 1 -10.43 -21.49 19.15
C MET A 1 -10.63 -19.98 19.10
N LEU A 2 -11.31 -19.41 18.09
CA LEU A 2 -11.51 -17.97 17.99
C LEU A 2 -12.14 -17.26 19.22
N PRO A 3 -13.15 -17.82 19.92
CA PRO A 3 -13.69 -17.18 21.13
C PRO A 3 -12.66 -16.97 22.25
N LEU A 4 -11.68 -17.88 22.38
CA LEU A 4 -10.59 -17.75 23.36
C LEU A 4 -9.56 -16.70 22.94
N PHE A 5 -9.33 -16.56 21.62
CA PHE A 5 -8.51 -15.49 21.06
C PHE A 5 -9.14 -14.13 21.37
N VAL A 6 -10.42 -13.96 21.05
CA VAL A 6 -11.17 -12.70 21.30
C VAL A 6 -11.15 -12.33 22.78
N ALA A 7 -11.35 -13.30 23.68
CA ALA A 7 -11.29 -13.08 25.13
C ALA A 7 -9.89 -12.68 25.66
N SER A 8 -8.85 -12.81 24.84
CA SER A 8 -7.47 -12.49 25.21
C SER A 8 -6.99 -11.14 24.70
N PHE A 9 -7.75 -10.44 23.85
CA PHE A 9 -7.32 -9.20 23.20
C PHE A 9 -6.87 -8.13 24.20
N ASP A 10 -7.66 -7.87 25.24
CA ASP A 10 -7.35 -6.85 26.25
C ASP A 10 -6.08 -7.13 27.06
N LYS A 11 -5.57 -8.37 27.01
CA LYS A 11 -4.34 -8.78 27.72
C LYS A 11 -3.08 -8.58 26.87
N LEU A 12 -3.22 -8.39 25.55
CA LEU A 12 -2.08 -8.31 24.62
C LEU A 12 -1.26 -7.02 24.77
N ASN A 13 -1.86 -5.93 25.25
CA ASN A 13 -1.13 -4.70 25.53
C ASN A 13 -0.40 -4.73 26.89
N GLY A 14 -0.59 -5.79 27.70
CA GLY A 14 -0.03 -5.90 29.04
C GLY A 14 0.55 -7.28 29.31
N GLN A 15 -0.23 -8.13 29.99
CA GLN A 15 0.21 -9.43 30.49
C GLN A 15 0.76 -10.38 29.40
N LEU A 16 0.29 -10.23 28.16
CA LEU A 16 0.68 -11.07 27.02
C LEU A 16 1.46 -10.31 25.94
N SER A 17 2.08 -9.18 26.28
CA SER A 17 2.79 -8.33 25.30
C SER A 17 3.91 -9.05 24.55
N SER A 18 4.64 -9.96 25.22
CA SER A 18 5.68 -10.78 24.58
C SER A 18 5.17 -11.75 23.51
N LEU A 19 3.87 -12.04 23.50
CA LEU A 19 3.22 -12.92 22.52
C LEU A 19 2.48 -12.13 21.44
N LYS A 20 2.47 -10.78 21.50
CA LYS A 20 1.64 -9.93 20.66
C LYS A 20 1.85 -10.16 19.17
N GLU A 21 3.10 -10.16 18.69
CA GLU A 21 3.41 -10.39 17.27
C GLU A 21 2.89 -11.76 16.82
N ARG A 22 3.18 -12.82 17.59
CA ARG A 22 2.73 -14.17 17.27
C ARG A 22 1.20 -14.30 17.27
N PHE A 23 0.51 -13.60 18.16
CA PHE A 23 -0.96 -13.51 18.15
C PHE A 23 -1.48 -12.82 16.89
N CYS A 24 -0.84 -11.72 16.47
CA CYS A 24 -1.19 -11.02 15.24
C CYS A 24 -0.96 -11.89 14.00
N GLU A 25 0.13 -12.66 13.96
CA GLU A 25 0.40 -13.63 12.89
C GLU A 25 -0.76 -14.63 12.74
N TYR A 26 -1.21 -15.24 13.83
CA TYR A 26 -2.34 -16.18 13.79
C TYR A 26 -3.66 -15.50 13.42
N LEU A 27 -3.90 -14.26 13.87
CA LEU A 27 -5.11 -13.52 13.49
C LEU A 27 -5.12 -13.17 12.00
N ALA A 28 -3.97 -12.77 11.44
CA ALA A 28 -3.83 -12.52 10.02
C ALA A 28 -4.04 -13.81 9.21
N ASP A 29 -3.47 -14.93 9.65
CA ASP A 29 -3.70 -16.25 9.02
C ASP A 29 -5.19 -16.60 9.00
N ILE A 30 -5.89 -16.42 10.11
CA ILE A 30 -7.35 -16.62 10.19
C ILE A 30 -8.10 -15.66 9.24
N ALA A 31 -7.72 -14.38 9.20
CA ALA A 31 -8.37 -13.40 8.32
C ALA A 31 -8.23 -13.78 6.84
N ILE A 32 -7.04 -14.25 6.45
CA ILE A 32 -6.72 -14.62 5.07
C ILE A 32 -7.35 -15.96 4.69
N ASN A 33 -7.28 -16.98 5.55
CA ASN A 33 -7.60 -18.35 5.17
C ASN A 33 -8.99 -18.84 5.61
N SER A 34 -9.72 -18.10 6.46
CA SER A 34 -11.03 -18.54 6.96
C SER A 34 -12.22 -17.75 6.39
N SER A 35 -13.39 -18.37 6.43
CA SER A 35 -14.68 -17.75 6.11
C SER A 35 -15.32 -17.01 7.29
N ILE A 36 -14.56 -16.74 8.35
CA ILE A 36 -15.06 -16.04 9.54
C ILE A 36 -15.17 -14.55 9.23
N ASP A 37 -16.28 -13.91 9.57
CA ASP A 37 -16.49 -12.48 9.37
C ASP A 37 -15.32 -11.59 9.87
N GLN A 38 -14.74 -10.83 8.93
CA GLN A 38 -13.67 -9.85 9.13
C GLN A 38 -14.18 -8.40 9.16
N GLY A 39 -15.47 -8.16 8.90
CA GLY A 39 -16.07 -6.83 8.78
C GLY A 39 -16.27 -6.10 10.11
N PRO A 40 -17.09 -5.04 10.14
CA PRO A 40 -17.31 -4.19 11.31
C PRO A 40 -17.72 -4.93 12.60
N ASP A 41 -18.55 -5.97 12.48
CA ASP A 41 -18.96 -6.84 13.58
C ASP A 41 -18.06 -8.08 13.75
N GLY A 42 -17.06 -8.22 12.88
CA GLY A 42 -16.10 -9.29 12.78
C GLY A 42 -15.01 -9.23 13.84
N PHE A 43 -14.18 -10.28 13.89
CA PHE A 43 -13.13 -10.37 14.91
C PHE A 43 -11.99 -9.37 14.67
N LEU A 44 -11.71 -9.01 13.41
CA LEU A 44 -10.62 -8.10 13.06
C LEU A 44 -10.92 -6.67 13.55
N PHE A 45 -12.15 -6.17 13.35
CA PHE A 45 -12.52 -4.84 13.86
C PHE A 45 -12.54 -4.80 15.39
N ARG A 46 -13.06 -5.85 16.04
CA ARG A 46 -12.97 -5.99 17.50
C ARG A 46 -11.53 -5.99 18.00
N PHE A 47 -10.62 -6.67 17.29
CA PHE A 47 -9.20 -6.66 17.62
C PHE A 47 -8.62 -5.24 17.51
N LEU A 48 -8.85 -4.56 16.41
CA LEU A 48 -8.34 -3.19 16.16
C LEU A 48 -8.85 -2.16 17.19
N LEU A 49 -10.06 -2.34 17.74
CA LEU A 49 -10.58 -1.49 18.82
C LEU A 49 -9.77 -1.58 20.10
N THR A 50 -9.24 -2.76 20.41
CA THR A 50 -8.59 -3.08 21.69
C THR A 50 -7.08 -2.92 21.66
N ILE A 51 -6.45 -3.19 20.51
CA ILE A 51 -5.00 -3.27 20.40
C ILE A 51 -4.34 -1.88 20.27
N ASP A 52 -3.12 -1.76 20.76
CA ASP A 52 -2.28 -0.58 20.56
C ASP A 52 -1.69 -0.50 19.14
N ILE A 53 -1.00 0.61 18.83
CA ILE A 53 -0.42 0.85 17.51
C ILE A 53 0.55 -0.26 17.09
N GLU A 54 1.36 -0.78 18.02
CA GLU A 54 2.30 -1.85 17.74
C GLU A 54 1.59 -3.11 17.20
N GLY A 55 0.47 -3.50 17.82
CA GLY A 55 -0.31 -4.63 17.31
C GLY A 55 -1.03 -4.34 15.99
N ARG A 56 -1.42 -3.08 15.71
CA ARG A 56 -1.95 -2.69 14.39
C ARG A 56 -0.89 -2.77 13.30
N VAL A 57 0.35 -2.39 13.60
CA VAL A 57 1.51 -2.58 12.73
C VAL A 57 1.76 -4.06 12.48
N PHE A 58 1.75 -4.91 13.52
CA PHE A 58 1.96 -6.35 13.36
C PHE A 58 0.88 -7.01 12.50
N ILE A 59 -0.41 -6.70 12.70
CA ILE A 59 -1.46 -7.29 11.86
C ILE A 59 -1.29 -6.85 10.39
N ALA A 60 -0.93 -5.58 10.15
CA ALA A 60 -0.73 -5.09 8.79
C ALA A 60 0.45 -5.79 8.08
N LYS A 61 1.57 -5.94 8.80
CA LYS A 61 2.74 -6.69 8.37
C LYS A 61 2.43 -8.17 8.07
N HIS A 62 1.63 -8.83 8.91
CA HIS A 62 1.33 -10.24 8.68
C HIS A 62 0.31 -10.46 7.54
N ILE A 63 -0.65 -9.54 7.36
CA ILE A 63 -1.52 -9.56 6.17
C ILE A 63 -0.68 -9.45 4.91
N GLU A 64 0.28 -8.50 4.86
CA GLU A 64 1.24 -8.37 3.76
C GLU A 64 1.95 -9.70 3.46
N TYR A 65 2.53 -10.30 4.51
CA TYR A 65 3.27 -11.55 4.39
C TYR A 65 2.44 -12.68 3.77
N PHE A 66 1.18 -12.81 4.19
CA PHE A 66 0.31 -13.85 3.65
C PHE A 66 -0.15 -13.54 2.23
N LEU A 67 -0.49 -12.29 1.91
CA LEU A 67 -0.83 -11.89 0.54
C LEU A 67 0.29 -12.25 -0.45
N HIS A 68 1.54 -12.02 -0.08
CA HIS A 68 2.70 -12.35 -0.93
C HIS A 68 2.97 -13.86 -1.10
N LYS A 69 2.31 -14.72 -0.32
CA LYS A 69 2.42 -16.18 -0.46
C LYS A 69 1.30 -16.79 -1.29
N MET A 70 0.27 -16.02 -1.59
CA MET A 70 -0.89 -16.47 -2.33
C MET A 70 -0.65 -16.33 -3.83
N ASP A 71 -1.28 -17.19 -4.62
CA ASP A 71 -1.42 -16.93 -6.05
C ASP A 71 -2.47 -15.84 -6.30
N ASN A 72 -2.42 -15.23 -7.49
CA ASN A 72 -3.27 -14.09 -7.83
C ASN A 72 -4.77 -14.41 -7.71
N GLY A 73 -5.20 -15.63 -8.08
CA GLY A 73 -6.61 -16.01 -7.97
C GLY A 73 -7.08 -16.07 -6.52
N ALA A 74 -6.22 -16.53 -5.61
CA ALA A 74 -6.51 -16.52 -4.19
C ALA A 74 -6.52 -15.09 -3.60
N ILE A 75 -5.64 -14.20 -4.06
CA ILE A 75 -5.65 -12.78 -3.68
C ILE A 75 -6.97 -12.12 -4.10
N ASP A 76 -7.43 -12.36 -5.33
CA ASP A 76 -8.70 -11.81 -5.83
C ASP A 76 -9.90 -12.30 -5.00
N VAL A 77 -9.87 -13.55 -4.51
CA VAL A 77 -10.89 -14.06 -3.58
C VAL A 77 -10.86 -13.33 -2.23
N VAL A 78 -9.67 -13.09 -1.66
CA VAL A 78 -9.53 -12.34 -0.40
C VAL A 78 -9.98 -10.89 -0.56
N TRP A 79 -9.60 -10.27 -1.67
CA TRP A 79 -10.00 -8.91 -2.05
C TRP A 79 -11.52 -8.75 -2.02
N ASN A 80 -12.21 -9.57 -2.82
CA ASN A 80 -13.66 -9.53 -2.98
C ASN A 80 -14.42 -10.01 -1.73
N ARG A 81 -13.80 -10.85 -0.89
CA ARG A 81 -14.46 -11.37 0.31
C ARG A 81 -14.53 -10.33 1.43
N TRP A 82 -13.45 -9.58 1.67
CA TRP A 82 -13.41 -8.66 2.81
C TRP A 82 -12.39 -7.53 2.72
N LEU A 83 -11.28 -7.72 2.00
CA LEU A 83 -10.14 -6.80 2.11
C LEU A 83 -10.43 -5.43 1.47
N HIS A 84 -11.23 -5.38 0.40
CA HIS A 84 -11.70 -4.12 -0.20
C HIS A 84 -12.54 -3.31 0.82
N GLU A 85 -13.62 -3.90 1.34
CA GLU A 85 -14.50 -3.26 2.33
C GLU A 85 -13.76 -2.88 3.62
N TYR A 86 -12.78 -3.70 4.02
CA TYR A 86 -11.90 -3.37 5.13
C TYR A 86 -11.14 -2.07 4.85
N LEU A 87 -10.47 -1.93 3.71
CA LEU A 87 -9.72 -0.73 3.36
C LEU A 87 -10.62 0.51 3.30
N GLU A 88 -11.80 0.40 2.70
CA GLU A 88 -12.80 1.49 2.68
C GLU A 88 -13.20 1.92 4.09
N SER A 89 -13.54 0.96 4.95
CA SER A 89 -13.87 1.24 6.35
C SER A 89 -12.71 1.89 7.10
N ARG A 90 -11.47 1.45 6.84
CA ARG A 90 -10.27 2.06 7.45
C ARG A 90 -10.10 3.52 7.03
N LEU A 91 -10.40 3.87 5.77
CA LEU A 91 -10.37 5.25 5.28
C LEU A 91 -11.41 6.14 5.96
N GLU A 92 -12.58 5.58 6.29
CA GLU A 92 -13.62 6.26 7.07
C GLU A 92 -13.29 6.36 8.57
N GLY A 93 -12.13 5.84 8.99
CA GLY A 93 -11.70 5.84 10.38
C GLY A 93 -12.37 4.76 11.23
N VAL A 94 -12.93 3.71 10.61
CA VAL A 94 -13.59 2.60 11.29
C VAL A 94 -12.64 1.37 11.34
N PRO A 95 -12.48 0.71 12.50
CA PRO A 95 -13.06 1.08 13.78
C PRO A 95 -12.28 2.20 14.50
N ARG A 96 -11.08 2.55 14.03
CA ARG A 96 -10.24 3.64 14.54
C ARG A 96 -9.53 4.36 13.39
N ALA A 97 -9.21 5.64 13.50
CA ALA A 97 -8.42 6.33 12.48
C ALA A 97 -7.09 5.61 12.18
N LEU A 98 -6.67 5.61 10.90
CA LEU A 98 -5.39 5.09 10.45
C LEU A 98 -4.24 5.90 11.05
N ASP A 99 -3.22 5.20 11.56
CA ASP A 99 -1.97 5.78 12.02
C ASP A 99 -0.88 5.65 10.96
N VAL A 100 0.04 6.61 10.88
CA VAL A 100 1.08 6.63 9.84
C VAL A 100 1.98 5.38 9.90
N GLU A 101 2.26 4.85 11.10
CA GLU A 101 3.10 3.65 11.24
C GLU A 101 2.39 2.39 10.73
N GLU A 102 1.07 2.30 10.88
CA GLU A 102 0.31 1.16 10.33
C GLU A 102 0.18 1.26 8.81
N VAL A 103 -0.01 2.48 8.27
CA VAL A 103 -0.09 2.72 6.83
C VAL A 103 1.23 2.37 6.15
N LYS A 104 2.37 2.61 6.81
CA LYS A 104 3.70 2.23 6.31
C LYS A 104 3.80 0.74 5.99
N GLU A 105 3.16 -0.12 6.77
CA GLU A 105 3.07 -1.56 6.49
C GLU A 105 1.99 -1.88 5.44
N MET A 106 0.84 -1.20 5.47
CA MET A 106 -0.25 -1.43 4.50
C MET A 106 0.14 -1.07 3.06
N ILE A 107 0.98 -0.07 2.84
CA ILE A 107 1.48 0.30 1.50
C ILE A 107 2.21 -0.86 0.83
N LYS A 108 2.87 -1.73 1.59
CA LYS A 108 3.59 -2.89 1.04
C LYS A 108 2.65 -3.89 0.38
N TRP A 109 1.35 -3.89 0.75
CA TRP A 109 0.32 -4.74 0.18
C TRP A 109 0.14 -4.50 -1.32
N VAL A 110 0.35 -3.26 -1.78
CA VAL A 110 0.16 -2.85 -3.19
C VAL A 110 0.89 -3.79 -4.14
N SER A 111 2.11 -4.21 -3.79
CA SER A 111 2.92 -5.09 -4.64
C SER A 111 2.44 -6.55 -4.69
N ALA A 112 1.51 -6.96 -3.82
CA ALA A 112 0.90 -8.28 -3.87
C ALA A 112 -0.16 -8.36 -4.99
N PHE A 113 -0.87 -7.27 -5.27
CA PHE A 113 -1.98 -7.25 -6.23
C PHE A 113 -1.51 -7.10 -7.67
N GLU A 114 -2.20 -7.81 -8.57
CA GLU A 114 -2.04 -7.68 -10.02
C GLU A 114 -3.34 -7.17 -10.65
N THR A 115 -4.43 -7.94 -10.58
CA THR A 115 -5.73 -7.54 -11.14
C THR A 115 -6.26 -6.25 -10.50
N GLU A 116 -6.23 -6.20 -9.17
CA GLU A 116 -6.84 -5.14 -8.37
C GLU A 116 -5.88 -3.98 -8.07
N PHE A 117 -4.69 -3.98 -8.69
CA PHE A 117 -3.65 -2.99 -8.43
C PHE A 117 -4.15 -1.53 -8.54
N PRO A 118 -4.89 -1.12 -9.60
CA PRO A 118 -5.38 0.26 -9.70
C PRO A 118 -6.25 0.69 -8.52
N ASP A 119 -7.11 -0.21 -8.05
CA ASP A 119 -8.08 0.10 -7.00
C ASP A 119 -7.42 0.12 -5.61
N VAL A 120 -6.49 -0.80 -5.36
CA VAL A 120 -5.64 -0.78 -4.15
C VAL A 120 -4.83 0.52 -4.09
N VAL A 121 -4.24 0.96 -5.21
CA VAL A 121 -3.52 2.24 -5.27
C VAL A 121 -4.44 3.42 -4.98
N ARG A 122 -5.65 3.44 -5.55
CA ARG A 122 -6.65 4.48 -5.30
C ARG A 122 -6.98 4.59 -3.81
N LEU A 123 -7.16 3.46 -3.11
CA LEU A 123 -7.48 3.44 -1.68
C LEU A 123 -6.28 3.86 -0.83
N ILE A 124 -5.08 3.31 -1.10
CA ILE A 124 -3.86 3.61 -0.35
C ILE A 124 -3.45 5.08 -0.47
N CYS A 125 -3.60 5.71 -1.64
CA CYS A 125 -3.24 7.11 -1.85
C CYS A 125 -4.16 8.10 -1.09
N GLN A 126 -5.26 7.63 -0.50
CA GLN A 126 -6.14 8.43 0.36
C GLN A 126 -5.77 8.33 1.85
N MET A 127 -4.82 7.46 2.21
CA MET A 127 -4.37 7.28 3.59
C MET A 127 -3.39 8.39 4.01
N PRO A 128 -3.13 8.55 5.32
CA PRO A 128 -2.05 9.41 5.79
C PRO A 128 -0.70 9.00 5.17
N VAL A 129 -0.01 9.96 4.52
CA VAL A 129 1.25 9.72 3.81
C VAL A 129 2.36 9.33 4.79
N PRO A 130 2.94 8.11 4.70
CA PRO A 130 4.09 7.74 5.52
C PRO A 130 5.40 7.94 4.76
N SER A 131 6.50 8.07 5.52
CA SER A 131 7.84 7.97 4.95
C SER A 131 8.18 6.50 4.69
N VAL A 132 8.42 6.14 3.44
CA VAL A 132 8.76 4.77 3.01
C VAL A 132 10.15 4.73 2.40
N GLU A 133 11.11 4.32 3.22
CA GLU A 133 12.51 4.10 2.83
C GLU A 133 12.83 2.62 2.51
N ASP A 134 11.86 1.74 2.76
CA ASP A 134 11.99 0.30 2.51
C ASP A 134 12.21 0.04 1.01
N THR A 135 13.34 -0.56 0.66
CA THR A 135 13.69 -0.88 -0.73
C THR A 135 12.87 -2.04 -1.30
N THR A 136 12.30 -2.88 -0.43
CA THR A 136 11.59 -4.12 -0.79
C THR A 136 10.37 -3.84 -1.65
N ILE A 137 9.57 -2.82 -1.31
CA ILE A 137 8.37 -2.49 -2.09
C ILE A 137 8.73 -2.07 -3.52
N TYR A 138 9.72 -1.19 -3.68
CA TYR A 138 10.16 -0.73 -5.00
C TYR A 138 10.75 -1.88 -5.82
N TRP A 139 11.52 -2.76 -5.18
CA TRP A 139 12.06 -3.95 -5.84
C TRP A 139 10.93 -4.87 -6.36
N ARG A 140 9.91 -5.16 -5.54
CA ARG A 140 8.77 -5.99 -5.96
C ARG A 140 7.94 -5.35 -7.08
N ILE A 141 7.70 -4.04 -6.99
CA ILE A 141 7.02 -3.27 -8.06
C ILE A 141 7.77 -3.42 -9.39
N TYR A 142 9.10 -3.27 -9.34
CA TYR A 142 9.96 -3.38 -10.51
C TYR A 142 9.99 -4.81 -11.07
N GLU A 143 10.15 -5.82 -10.21
CA GLU A 143 10.17 -7.24 -10.60
C GLU A 143 8.87 -7.66 -11.29
N LYS A 144 7.72 -7.26 -10.74
CA LYS A 144 6.40 -7.53 -11.31
C LYS A 144 6.07 -6.67 -12.53
N LYS A 145 6.96 -5.77 -12.94
CA LYS A 145 6.79 -4.88 -14.11
C LYS A 145 5.51 -4.05 -14.06
N LEU A 146 5.09 -3.62 -12.86
CA LEU A 146 3.82 -2.91 -12.67
C LEU A 146 3.81 -1.56 -13.43
N ALA A 147 4.97 -0.95 -13.66
CA ALA A 147 5.11 0.24 -14.50
C ALA A 147 4.62 0.05 -15.94
N LYS A 148 4.71 -1.18 -16.47
CA LYS A 148 4.27 -1.51 -17.83
C LYS A 148 2.80 -1.88 -17.89
N GLN A 149 2.27 -2.41 -16.80
CA GLN A 149 0.89 -2.86 -16.70
C GLN A 149 -0.06 -1.71 -16.33
N TYR A 150 0.35 -0.89 -15.35
CA TYR A 150 -0.45 0.17 -14.75
C TYR A 150 0.37 1.47 -14.63
N PRO A 151 0.80 2.07 -15.76
CA PRO A 151 1.71 3.21 -15.74
C PRO A 151 1.15 4.41 -14.97
N ASP A 152 -0.10 4.79 -15.22
CA ASP A 152 -0.71 5.97 -14.61
C ASP A 152 -0.97 5.78 -13.11
N ASP A 153 -1.40 4.59 -12.69
CA ASP A 153 -1.63 4.29 -11.26
C ASP A 153 -0.31 4.15 -10.49
N LEU A 154 0.70 3.51 -11.06
CA LEU A 154 2.01 3.46 -10.41
C LEU A 154 2.65 4.86 -10.32
N ALA A 155 2.49 5.71 -11.34
CA ALA A 155 2.95 7.09 -11.27
C ALA A 155 2.26 7.85 -10.12
N ARG A 156 0.94 7.67 -9.95
CA ARG A 156 0.18 8.24 -8.83
C ARG A 156 0.70 7.77 -7.47
N LEU A 157 1.01 6.48 -7.33
CA LEU A 157 1.60 5.94 -6.11
C LEU A 157 2.95 6.59 -5.80
N LEU A 158 3.82 6.78 -6.80
CA LEU A 158 5.12 7.44 -6.59
C LEU A 158 4.97 8.93 -6.24
N VAL A 159 4.01 9.63 -6.85
CA VAL A 159 3.65 11.01 -6.47
C VAL A 159 3.20 11.09 -5.01
N TYR A 160 2.48 10.07 -4.53
CA TYR A 160 2.05 9.96 -3.14
C TYR A 160 3.20 9.67 -2.17
N LEU A 161 4.11 8.74 -2.50
CA LEU A 161 5.15 8.27 -1.58
C LEU A 161 6.37 9.19 -1.48
N LEU A 162 6.91 9.64 -2.62
CA LEU A 162 8.22 10.30 -2.67
C LEU A 162 8.32 11.61 -1.88
N PRO A 163 7.28 12.47 -1.78
CA PRO A 163 7.36 13.71 -1.02
C PRO A 163 7.60 13.52 0.49
N ALA A 164 7.21 12.37 1.05
CA ALA A 164 7.41 12.06 2.45
C ALA A 164 8.73 11.31 2.71
N THR A 165 9.38 10.79 1.67
CA THR A 165 10.65 10.07 1.75
C THR A 165 11.79 10.99 2.18
N LYS A 166 12.71 10.47 3.01
CA LYS A 166 13.87 11.20 3.51
C LYS A 166 15.18 10.63 2.99
N GLU A 167 16.22 11.45 2.99
CA GLU A 167 17.59 11.00 2.74
C GLU A 167 18.19 10.27 3.96
N PRO A 168 19.07 9.26 3.75
CA PRO A 168 19.46 8.70 2.46
C PRO A 168 18.40 7.77 1.85
N PHE A 169 18.08 7.95 0.56
CA PHE A 169 17.09 7.12 -0.12
C PHE A 169 17.73 5.94 -0.86
N TYR A 170 17.86 4.81 -0.16
CA TYR A 170 18.54 3.62 -0.71
C TYR A 170 17.85 2.98 -1.92
N ALA A 171 16.57 3.26 -2.15
CA ALA A 171 15.83 2.73 -3.30
C ALA A 171 16.00 3.56 -4.58
N LEU A 172 16.76 4.67 -4.54
CA LEU A 172 16.87 5.65 -5.64
C LEU A 172 17.09 5.00 -7.01
N ASN A 173 18.08 4.11 -7.12
CA ASN A 173 18.41 3.45 -8.39
C ASN A 173 17.25 2.57 -8.93
N ILE A 174 16.52 1.90 -8.03
CA ILE A 174 15.37 1.07 -8.41
C ILE A 174 14.23 1.97 -8.87
N VAL A 175 13.95 3.07 -8.16
CA VAL A 175 12.90 4.02 -8.55
C VAL A 175 13.23 4.70 -9.88
N VAL A 176 14.48 5.04 -10.15
CA VAL A 176 14.90 5.56 -11.46
C VAL A 176 14.60 4.56 -12.59
N ASN A 177 14.81 3.25 -12.37
CA ASN A 177 14.47 2.24 -13.36
C ASN A 177 12.95 2.12 -13.56
N ILE A 178 12.17 2.21 -12.48
CA ILE A 178 10.70 2.28 -12.56
C ILE A 178 10.28 3.50 -13.39
N VAL A 179 10.86 4.68 -13.14
CA VAL A 179 10.55 5.91 -13.89
C VAL A 179 10.88 5.77 -15.38
N LYS A 180 11.99 5.12 -15.73
CA LYS A 180 12.31 4.83 -17.15
C LYS A 180 11.27 3.92 -17.81
N ASP A 181 10.80 2.90 -17.08
CA ASP A 181 9.71 2.05 -17.57
C ASP A 181 8.40 2.84 -17.71
N LEU A 182 8.09 3.75 -16.78
CA LEU A 182 6.92 4.63 -16.85
C LEU A 182 6.98 5.60 -18.05
N ILE A 183 8.15 6.20 -18.31
CA ILE A 183 8.36 7.06 -19.50
C ILE A 183 8.14 6.24 -20.79
N THR A 184 8.69 5.03 -20.84
CA THR A 184 8.52 4.13 -22.00
C THR A 184 7.06 3.74 -22.19
N ALA A 185 6.32 3.53 -21.09
CA ALA A 185 4.90 3.22 -21.09
C ALA A 185 3.99 4.45 -21.28
N GLN A 186 4.56 5.65 -21.47
CA GLN A 186 3.82 6.91 -21.67
C GLN A 186 2.82 7.19 -20.54
N ALA A 187 3.28 7.02 -19.29
CA ALA A 187 2.55 7.46 -18.10
C ALA A 187 2.29 8.97 -18.13
N ASP A 188 1.35 9.44 -17.32
CA ASP A 188 1.00 10.86 -17.20
C ASP A 188 2.25 11.77 -17.05
N GLU A 189 2.37 12.73 -17.97
CA GLU A 189 3.52 13.63 -18.07
C GLU A 189 3.67 14.53 -16.84
N THR A 190 2.55 14.94 -16.22
CA THR A 190 2.57 15.80 -15.04
C THR A 190 3.11 15.03 -13.84
N CYS A 191 2.64 13.80 -13.64
CA CYS A 191 3.18 12.89 -12.62
C CYS A 191 4.67 12.60 -12.84
N LEU A 192 5.08 12.29 -14.08
CA LEU A 192 6.48 12.01 -14.40
C LEU A 192 7.41 13.19 -14.06
N LYS A 193 7.03 14.42 -14.43
CA LYS A 193 7.80 15.62 -14.09
C LYS A 193 7.91 15.79 -12.58
N TYR A 194 6.79 15.65 -11.86
CA TYR A 194 6.78 15.77 -10.41
C TYR A 194 7.68 14.74 -9.73
N ILE A 195 7.59 13.46 -10.15
CA ILE A 195 8.43 12.38 -9.63
C ILE A 195 9.91 12.70 -9.84
N ILE A 196 10.31 13.13 -11.04
CA ILE A 196 11.71 13.45 -11.33
C ILE A 196 12.20 14.61 -10.47
N ASP A 197 11.37 15.63 -10.25
CA ASP A 197 11.70 16.76 -9.39
C ASP A 197 11.88 16.30 -7.92
N GLN A 198 11.06 15.36 -7.43
CA GLN A 198 11.26 14.75 -6.10
C GLN A 198 12.54 13.90 -6.04
N LEU A 199 12.86 13.14 -7.09
CA LEU A 199 14.10 12.36 -7.13
C LEU A 199 15.34 13.26 -7.12
N ALA A 200 15.29 14.45 -7.73
CA ALA A 200 16.37 15.44 -7.66
C ALA A 200 16.62 15.89 -6.22
N VAL A 201 15.55 16.13 -5.45
CA VAL A 201 15.61 16.48 -4.01
C VAL A 201 16.20 15.32 -3.18
N LEU A 202 15.95 14.08 -3.59
CA LEU A 202 16.46 12.85 -2.95
C LEU A 202 17.85 12.42 -3.47
N GLY A 203 18.55 13.29 -4.19
CA GLY A 203 19.94 13.07 -4.61
C GLY A 203 20.17 12.55 -6.04
N LEU A 204 19.16 12.58 -6.93
CA LEU A 204 19.36 12.23 -8.34
C LEU A 204 20.08 13.35 -9.11
N GLU A 205 21.38 13.21 -9.32
CA GLU A 205 22.19 14.18 -10.07
C GLU A 205 21.74 14.34 -11.54
N SER A 206 21.29 13.26 -12.18
CA SER A 206 20.89 13.24 -13.59
C SER A 206 19.40 13.53 -13.83
N ALA A 207 18.72 14.19 -12.88
CA ALA A 207 17.29 14.47 -12.98
C ALA A 207 16.92 15.29 -14.23
N ALA A 208 17.74 16.28 -14.60
CA ALA A 208 17.52 17.09 -15.80
C ALA A 208 17.61 16.26 -17.10
N GLU A 209 18.58 15.34 -17.17
CA GLU A 209 18.73 14.43 -18.31
C GLU A 209 17.53 13.50 -18.42
N LEU A 210 17.11 12.92 -17.30
CA LEU A 210 15.94 12.04 -17.24
C LEU A 210 14.67 12.78 -17.67
N ARG A 211 14.50 14.03 -17.23
CA ARG A 211 13.35 14.88 -17.61
C ARG A 211 13.26 15.12 -19.11
N ASN A 212 14.40 15.28 -19.79
CA ASN A 212 14.46 15.48 -21.24
C ASN A 212 14.09 14.23 -22.05
N THR A 213 14.03 13.05 -21.40
CA THR A 213 13.59 11.80 -22.06
C THR A 213 12.07 11.64 -22.08
N ILE A 214 11.32 12.48 -21.37
CA ILE A 214 9.87 12.48 -21.44
C ILE A 214 9.44 12.88 -22.85
N ILE A 215 8.86 11.93 -23.59
CA ILE A 215 8.32 12.17 -24.92
C ILE A 215 6.97 12.89 -24.73
N PRO A 216 6.75 14.09 -25.32
CA PRO A 216 5.47 14.76 -25.23
C PRO A 216 4.41 13.91 -25.94
N GLY A 217 3.42 13.40 -25.20
CA GLY A 217 2.59 12.31 -25.74
C GLY A 217 1.40 11.84 -24.91
N LYS A 218 0.66 12.73 -24.22
CA LYS A 218 -0.75 12.48 -23.85
C LYS A 218 -1.43 13.81 -23.52
N GLN A 219 -2.01 14.47 -24.52
CA GLN A 219 -2.95 15.57 -24.27
C GLN A 219 -4.22 14.97 -23.67
N ILE A 220 -4.39 15.06 -22.36
CA ILE A 220 -5.69 14.85 -21.72
C ILE A 220 -6.37 16.23 -21.66
N TRP A 221 -7.13 16.57 -22.70
CA TRP A 221 -8.17 17.58 -22.61
C TRP A 221 -9.43 17.00 -23.22
N ASP A 222 -10.37 16.61 -22.37
CA ASP A 222 -11.82 16.56 -22.61
C ASP A 222 -12.53 16.11 -21.33
N THR A 223 -13.64 16.65 -20.84
CA THR A 223 -14.31 17.95 -20.98
C THR A 223 -15.40 17.89 -19.89
N TYR A 224 -15.23 18.55 -18.73
CA TYR A 224 -16.39 18.87 -17.88
C TYR A 224 -16.74 20.34 -18.08
N GLN A 225 -17.37 20.62 -19.22
CA GLN A 225 -18.23 21.79 -19.41
C GLN A 225 -19.45 21.43 -20.26
N CYS A 226 -20.62 21.76 -19.70
CA CYS A 226 -21.92 22.01 -20.35
C CYS A 226 -22.83 20.82 -20.72
N VAL A 227 -23.63 20.36 -19.75
CA VAL A 227 -25.11 20.20 -19.79
C VAL A 227 -25.54 20.27 -18.31
N ILE A 228 -26.27 21.24 -17.76
CA ILE A 228 -27.58 21.84 -18.06
C ILE A 228 -27.56 23.32 -17.65
#